data_AF-A0A1Q7IPH3-F1
#
_entry.id   AF-A0A1Q7IPH3-F1
#
_cell.length_a   1.000
_cell.length_b   1.000
_cell.length_c   1.000
_cell.angle_alpha   90.00
_cell.angle_beta   90.00
_cell.angle_gamma   90.00
#
_symmetry.space_group_name_H-M   'P 1'
#
loop_
_entity.id
_entity.type
_entity.pdbx_description
1 polymer ?
#
loop_
_entity_poly.entity_id
_entity_poly.type
_entity_poly.pdbx_seq_one_letter_code
_entity_poly.pdbx_strand_id
1 'polypeptide(L)'
;MRIFISYRREDAAGQAGRLYDQLSSHFGSDKVFIDVAAIEPGADFVSVLEQAVAASDTVLVVIGPGWLNSQAADGTRRIDASDDYLRREINGALDHGCHVIPVLVRRARMPEPAELPSSIEKLGHRNAIEVSDARWHADVQALIGYLHTAIPDTRPRGPGWWLHPSNWPALTFDWLFSGLAIVLVASGYFDAWINRNLPVKPWEHAPAQAAWLLISLCLAIAGTIRWFRFQRPDQVIPKGYVVSVVGCAVFAVGVLSSIWWSVLFGAETPGVPTIFRPSNLLQIAGGGLIVAGPLRAAVGRRELRAGPPALISATLLLGTITFFSQFDHPYVNPWAYDLHQLSKTYAFVGEELGALSLMMQAAITTGTILFVLRQIRLPPGSISFMLTITAIFVCTQLGHFQFIAVAAVVGVASDVLLFWAGQQPTRLTQLRVFATAMGVLLPLVYLLEVWLTEGTYWTADVVSGTVLACGIIGWLMTVLTFPDRETAKVASILWPPRK
;
A
#
# COMPACT_ATOMS: atom_id res chain seq x y z
N MET A 1 16.09 -9.18 2.87
CA MET A 1 17.20 -9.65 2.04
C MET A 1 17.34 -11.16 2.16
N ARG A 2 16.70 -11.86 1.22
CA ARG A 2 16.86 -13.29 0.92
C ARG A 2 17.63 -13.42 -0.39
N ILE A 3 18.64 -14.28 -0.41
CA ILE A 3 19.52 -14.50 -1.54
C ILE A 3 19.30 -15.93 -2.02
N PHE A 4 18.99 -16.09 -3.31
CA PHE A 4 18.99 -17.39 -3.97
C PHE A 4 20.26 -17.54 -4.82
N ILE A 5 20.96 -18.66 -4.70
CA ILE A 5 22.14 -18.99 -5.49
C ILE A 5 21.74 -20.04 -6.51
N SER A 6 21.58 -19.60 -7.75
CA SER A 6 21.29 -20.43 -8.92
C SER A 6 22.60 -20.79 -9.62
N TYR A 7 22.86 -22.09 -9.82
CA TYR A 7 24.09 -22.54 -10.48
C TYR A 7 23.90 -23.89 -11.17
N ARG A 8 24.78 -24.18 -12.10
CA ARG A 8 24.84 -25.49 -12.76
C ARG A 8 25.81 -26.40 -12.01
N ARG A 9 25.31 -27.51 -11.44
CA ARG A 9 26.10 -28.45 -10.61
C ARG A 9 27.36 -28.97 -11.30
N GLU A 10 27.25 -29.33 -12.58
CA GLU A 10 28.37 -29.85 -13.38
C GLU A 10 29.46 -28.80 -13.68
N ASP A 11 29.17 -27.51 -13.51
CA ASP A 11 30.04 -26.41 -13.95
C ASP A 11 30.72 -25.69 -12.77
N ALA A 12 29.93 -25.27 -11.77
CA ALA A 12 30.38 -24.33 -10.74
C ALA A 12 30.00 -24.72 -9.29
N ALA A 13 29.76 -26.00 -8.99
CA ALA A 13 29.33 -26.44 -7.66
C ALA A 13 30.28 -26.02 -6.53
N GLY A 14 31.59 -26.11 -6.72
CA GLY A 14 32.57 -25.73 -5.72
C GLY A 14 32.53 -24.24 -5.37
N GLN A 15 32.39 -23.37 -6.38
CA GLN A 15 32.28 -21.92 -6.18
C GLN A 15 30.93 -21.54 -5.58
N ALA A 16 29.84 -22.15 -6.02
CA ALA A 16 28.51 -21.91 -5.46
C ALA A 16 28.44 -22.28 -3.97
N GLY A 17 29.00 -23.43 -3.57
CA GLY A 17 29.08 -23.84 -2.17
C GLY A 17 29.90 -22.88 -1.31
N ARG A 18 31.10 -22.48 -1.78
CA ARG A 18 31.92 -21.49 -1.06
C ARG A 18 31.24 -20.13 -0.92
N LEU A 19 30.48 -19.73 -1.95
CA LEU A 19 29.71 -18.49 -1.93
C LEU A 19 28.57 -18.59 -0.92
N TYR A 20 27.87 -19.74 -0.87
CA TYR A 20 26.85 -20.03 0.12
C TYR A 20 27.40 -19.94 1.54
N ASP A 21 28.54 -20.56 1.84
CA ASP A 21 29.11 -20.57 3.18
C ASP A 21 29.41 -19.15 3.69
N GLN A 22 30.04 -18.33 2.84
CA GLN A 22 30.39 -16.95 3.20
C GLN A 22 29.18 -16.03 3.31
N LEU A 23 28.23 -16.14 2.38
CA LEU A 23 27.00 -15.35 2.45
C LEU A 23 26.13 -15.79 3.64
N SER A 24 26.06 -17.08 3.94
CA SER A 24 25.31 -17.62 5.08
C SER A 24 25.93 -17.17 6.40
N SER A 25 27.26 -17.16 6.49
CA SER A 25 27.99 -16.62 7.64
C SER A 25 27.69 -15.14 7.87
N HIS A 26 27.56 -14.35 6.80
CA HIS A 26 27.32 -12.90 6.89
C HIS A 26 25.84 -12.53 7.10
N PHE A 27 24.91 -13.15 6.37
CA PHE A 27 23.50 -12.78 6.35
C PHE A 27 22.60 -13.64 7.24
N GLY A 28 23.08 -14.83 7.62
CA GLY A 28 22.32 -15.89 8.28
C GLY A 28 21.93 -17.00 7.31
N SER A 29 22.09 -18.27 7.73
CA SER A 29 21.76 -19.46 6.94
C SER A 29 20.27 -19.57 6.59
N ASP A 30 19.40 -18.88 7.32
CA ASP A 30 17.95 -18.80 7.04
C ASP A 30 17.60 -17.84 5.88
N LYS A 31 18.59 -17.13 5.33
CA LYS A 31 18.39 -16.10 4.30
C LYS A 31 19.10 -16.36 3.00
N VAL A 32 20.02 -17.32 2.99
CA VAL A 32 20.74 -17.72 1.79
C VAL A 32 20.24 -19.11 1.43
N PHE A 33 19.76 -19.26 0.21
CA PHE A 33 19.27 -20.50 -0.34
C PHE A 33 20.21 -20.88 -1.47
N ILE A 34 20.73 -22.09 -1.39
CA ILE A 34 21.43 -22.76 -2.47
C ILE A 34 20.70 -24.07 -2.69
N ASP A 35 20.65 -24.52 -3.95
CA ASP A 35 20.35 -25.90 -4.37
C ASP A 35 19.49 -26.70 -3.38
N VAL A 36 18.21 -26.92 -3.71
CA VAL A 36 17.14 -27.37 -2.81
C VAL A 36 17.36 -28.79 -2.21
N ALA A 37 18.43 -28.96 -1.45
CA ALA A 37 18.85 -30.17 -0.76
C ALA A 37 18.01 -30.42 0.51
N ALA A 38 17.11 -29.50 0.86
CA ALA A 38 16.21 -29.56 2.00
C ALA A 38 14.74 -29.75 1.59
N ILE A 39 14.47 -30.49 0.51
CA ILE A 39 13.09 -30.86 0.13
C ILE A 39 12.69 -32.09 0.93
N GLU A 40 11.57 -31.98 1.66
CA GLU A 40 10.96 -33.13 2.33
C GLU A 40 10.65 -34.24 1.31
N PRO A 41 10.96 -35.51 1.61
CA PRO A 41 10.60 -36.62 0.74
C PRO A 41 9.11 -36.59 0.39
N GLY A 42 8.79 -36.51 -0.91
CA GLY A 42 7.42 -36.46 -1.44
C GLY A 42 6.90 -35.08 -1.84
N ALA A 43 7.62 -33.99 -1.57
CA ALA A 43 7.25 -32.67 -2.06
C ALA A 43 7.62 -32.49 -3.55
N ASP A 44 6.78 -31.75 -4.29
CA ASP A 44 7.04 -31.40 -5.69
C ASP A 44 8.21 -30.42 -5.80
N PHE A 45 9.36 -30.92 -6.24
CA PHE A 45 10.61 -30.20 -6.40
C PHE A 45 10.45 -28.91 -7.22
N VAL A 46 9.65 -28.94 -8.29
CA VAL A 46 9.45 -27.78 -9.17
C VAL A 46 8.73 -26.67 -8.39
N SER A 47 7.67 -27.03 -7.67
CA SER A 47 6.88 -26.07 -6.90
C SER A 47 7.69 -25.41 -5.77
N VAL A 48 8.55 -26.17 -5.08
CA VAL A 48 9.38 -25.64 -3.98
C VAL A 48 10.44 -24.69 -4.53
N LEU A 49 11.03 -25.04 -5.67
CA LEU A 49 12.05 -24.22 -6.31
C LEU A 49 11.49 -22.89 -6.82
N GLU A 50 10.32 -22.92 -7.47
CA GLU A 50 9.63 -21.70 -7.92
C GLU A 50 9.24 -20.80 -6.74
N GLN A 51 8.76 -21.38 -5.64
CA GLN A 51 8.47 -20.63 -4.40
C GLN A 51 9.73 -20.00 -3.79
N ALA A 52 10.85 -20.71 -3.78
CA ALA A 52 12.12 -20.22 -3.24
C ALA A 52 12.65 -19.03 -4.06
N VAL A 53 12.59 -19.12 -5.39
CA VAL A 53 12.97 -18.04 -6.30
C VAL A 53 12.04 -16.84 -6.14
N ALA A 54 10.72 -17.05 -6.15
CA ALA A 54 9.73 -15.98 -5.99
C ALA A 54 9.83 -15.26 -4.63
N ALA A 55 10.26 -15.97 -3.58
CA ALA A 55 10.45 -15.42 -2.25
C ALA A 55 11.80 -14.68 -2.05
N SER A 56 12.66 -14.63 -3.07
CA SER A 56 14.01 -14.09 -2.97
C SER A 56 14.09 -12.64 -3.45
N ASP A 57 14.81 -11.80 -2.69
CA ASP A 57 15.04 -10.40 -3.03
C ASP A 57 16.11 -10.29 -4.13
N THR A 58 17.08 -11.22 -4.13
CA THR A 58 18.19 -11.27 -5.07
C THR A 58 18.48 -12.69 -5.49
N VAL A 59 18.75 -12.86 -6.77
CA VAL A 59 19.17 -14.13 -7.37
C VAL A 59 20.57 -13.96 -7.94
N LEU A 60 21.52 -14.69 -7.36
CA LEU A 60 22.88 -14.79 -7.85
C LEU A 60 22.94 -15.95 -8.85
N VAL A 61 23.22 -15.64 -10.11
CA VAL A 61 23.38 -16.66 -11.17
C VAL A 61 24.87 -16.93 -11.34
N VAL A 62 25.35 -18.05 -10.80
CA VAL A 62 26.77 -18.43 -10.88
C VAL A 62 27.05 -19.07 -12.24
N ILE A 63 27.92 -18.42 -13.01
CA ILE A 63 28.26 -18.78 -14.38
C ILE A 63 29.73 -19.19 -14.42
N GLY A 64 29.99 -20.47 -14.71
CA GLY A 64 31.31 -20.99 -15.02
C GLY A 64 31.52 -21.21 -16.53
N PRO A 65 32.69 -21.70 -16.95
CA PRO A 65 33.05 -21.84 -18.37
C PRO A 65 32.18 -22.83 -19.15
N GLY A 66 31.61 -23.84 -18.48
CA GLY A 66 30.74 -24.86 -19.07
C GLY A 66 29.25 -24.54 -19.01
N TRP A 67 28.87 -23.37 -18.45
CA TRP A 67 27.49 -23.02 -18.14
C TRP A 67 26.54 -23.12 -19.35
N LEU A 68 26.94 -22.53 -20.49
CA LEU A 68 26.17 -22.53 -21.74
C LEU A 68 26.21 -23.89 -22.46
N ASN A 69 27.32 -24.61 -22.36
CA ASN A 69 27.64 -25.75 -23.22
C ASN A 69 27.34 -27.10 -22.58
N SER A 70 26.79 -27.13 -21.36
CA SER A 70 26.33 -28.38 -20.73
C SER A 70 25.21 -29.01 -21.56
N GLN A 71 25.39 -30.28 -21.90
CA GLN A 71 24.52 -31.02 -22.84
C GLN A 71 23.57 -31.97 -22.10
N ALA A 72 22.37 -32.14 -22.66
CA ALA A 72 21.44 -33.19 -22.27
C ALA A 72 21.87 -34.53 -22.90
N ALA A 73 21.19 -35.62 -22.53
CA ALA A 73 21.50 -36.97 -23.03
C ALA A 73 21.37 -37.10 -24.56
N ASP A 74 20.59 -36.22 -25.19
CA ASP A 74 20.39 -36.14 -26.65
C ASP A 74 21.38 -35.21 -27.36
N GLY A 75 22.34 -34.64 -26.64
CA GLY A 75 23.36 -33.72 -27.16
C GLY A 75 22.91 -32.26 -27.32
N THR A 76 21.65 -31.93 -27.02
CA THR A 76 21.18 -30.53 -27.02
C THR A 76 21.74 -29.75 -25.84
N ARG A 77 21.92 -28.42 -25.98
CA ARG A 77 22.32 -27.58 -24.84
C ARG A 77 21.18 -27.59 -23.83
N ARG A 78 21.46 -27.95 -22.58
CA ARG A 78 20.44 -28.03 -21.53
C ARG A 78 19.70 -26.71 -21.34
N ILE A 79 20.40 -25.59 -21.45
CA ILE A 79 19.79 -24.26 -21.31
C ILE A 79 18.69 -23.99 -22.36
N ASP A 80 18.71 -24.67 -23.51
CA ASP A 80 17.70 -24.54 -24.56
C ASP A 80 16.47 -25.42 -24.31
N ALA A 81 16.59 -26.44 -23.45
CA ALA A 81 15.48 -27.31 -23.07
C ALA A 81 14.48 -26.57 -22.17
N SER A 82 13.19 -26.87 -22.30
CA SER A 82 12.11 -26.21 -21.53
C SER A 82 11.96 -26.78 -20.10
N ASP A 83 12.55 -27.95 -19.85
CA ASP A 83 12.58 -28.66 -18.57
C ASP A 83 13.86 -28.43 -17.77
N ASP A 84 14.79 -27.62 -18.28
CA ASP A 84 16.00 -27.24 -17.54
C ASP A 84 15.68 -26.35 -16.33
N TYR A 85 15.99 -26.85 -15.14
CA TYR A 85 15.73 -26.15 -13.88
C TYR A 85 16.41 -24.79 -13.81
N LEU A 86 17.65 -24.67 -14.29
CA LEU A 86 18.40 -23.42 -14.29
C LEU A 86 17.69 -22.36 -15.14
N ARG A 87 17.23 -22.73 -16.34
CA ARG A 87 16.40 -21.86 -17.17
C ARG A 87 15.12 -21.43 -16.44
N ARG A 88 14.42 -22.36 -15.79
CA ARG A 88 13.17 -22.08 -15.04
C ARG A 88 13.41 -21.11 -13.88
N GLU A 89 14.46 -21.32 -13.10
CA GLU A 89 14.85 -20.42 -12.00
C GLU A 89 15.13 -19.01 -12.50
N ILE A 90 15.92 -18.87 -13.57
CA ILE A 90 16.30 -17.57 -14.12
C ILE A 90 15.08 -16.88 -14.73
N ASN A 91 14.24 -17.62 -15.46
CA ASN A 91 13.01 -17.08 -16.01
C ASN A 91 12.08 -16.61 -14.88
N GLY A 92 11.88 -17.45 -13.86
CA GLY A 92 11.11 -17.11 -12.67
C GLY A 92 11.65 -15.86 -11.98
N ALA A 93 12.96 -15.75 -11.79
CA ALA A 93 13.58 -14.58 -11.17
C ALA A 93 13.36 -13.30 -11.98
N LEU A 94 13.47 -13.38 -13.30
CA LEU A 94 13.26 -12.25 -14.22
C LEU A 94 11.79 -11.83 -14.27
N ASP A 95 10.87 -12.78 -14.31
CA ASP A 95 9.41 -12.54 -14.36
C ASP A 95 8.89 -11.97 -13.04
N HIS A 96 9.41 -12.46 -11.91
CA HIS A 96 9.09 -11.94 -10.59
C HIS A 96 9.82 -10.63 -10.27
N GLY A 97 10.69 -10.14 -11.14
CA GLY A 97 11.40 -8.86 -10.98
C GLY A 97 12.40 -8.87 -9.82
N CYS A 98 12.96 -10.04 -9.50
CA CYS A 98 14.06 -10.16 -8.54
C CYS A 98 15.30 -9.38 -9.04
N HIS A 99 16.16 -8.94 -8.13
CA HIS A 99 17.45 -8.39 -8.53
C HIS A 99 18.38 -9.54 -8.95
N VAL A 100 18.52 -9.74 -10.27
CA VAL A 100 19.35 -10.81 -10.83
C VAL A 100 20.77 -10.30 -11.06
N ILE A 101 21.74 -10.93 -10.40
CA ILE A 101 23.17 -10.60 -10.52
C ILE A 101 23.91 -11.82 -11.09
N PRO A 102 24.44 -11.72 -12.31
CA PRO A 102 25.37 -12.72 -12.83
C PRO A 102 26.69 -12.68 -12.04
N VAL A 103 27.16 -13.84 -11.58
CA VAL A 103 28.42 -14.02 -10.88
C VAL A 103 29.33 -14.88 -11.74
N LEU A 104 30.30 -14.26 -12.42
CA LEU A 104 31.27 -14.97 -13.26
C LEU A 104 32.34 -15.59 -12.39
N VAL A 105 32.56 -16.89 -12.54
CA VAL A 105 33.60 -17.63 -11.83
C VAL A 105 34.55 -18.31 -12.81
N ARG A 106 35.77 -18.62 -12.35
CA ARG A 106 36.77 -19.34 -13.16
C ARG A 106 37.01 -18.69 -14.54
N ARG A 107 36.99 -17.36 -14.61
CA ARG A 107 37.14 -16.55 -15.84
C ARG A 107 36.08 -16.87 -16.91
N ALA A 108 34.86 -17.23 -16.49
CA ALA A 108 33.75 -17.41 -17.40
C ALA A 108 33.45 -16.10 -18.16
N ARG A 109 33.03 -16.25 -19.41
CA ARG A 109 32.51 -15.15 -20.23
C ARG A 109 31.02 -14.99 -19.95
N MET A 110 30.56 -13.74 -19.91
CA MET A 110 29.13 -13.45 -19.87
C MET A 110 28.46 -13.88 -21.20
N PRO A 111 27.37 -14.66 -21.17
CA PRO A 111 26.61 -15.01 -22.38
C PRO A 111 26.05 -13.79 -23.11
N GLU A 112 26.12 -13.78 -24.44
CA GLU A 112 25.41 -12.78 -25.25
C GLU A 112 23.90 -13.06 -25.27
N PRO A 113 23.05 -12.03 -25.42
CA PRO A 113 21.60 -12.21 -25.55
C PRO A 113 21.21 -13.23 -26.63
N ALA A 114 21.91 -13.25 -27.77
CA ALA A 114 21.66 -14.17 -28.88
C ALA A 114 22.04 -15.63 -28.60
N GLU A 115 22.88 -15.88 -27.58
CA GLU A 115 23.29 -17.24 -27.19
C GLU A 115 22.28 -17.89 -26.22
N LEU A 116 21.31 -17.12 -25.73
CA LEU A 116 20.33 -17.48 -24.72
C LEU A 116 18.93 -17.71 -25.32
N PRO A 117 18.10 -18.58 -24.72
CA PRO A 117 16.68 -18.68 -25.06
C PRO A 117 15.94 -17.36 -24.79
N SER A 118 14.92 -17.06 -25.62
CA SER A 118 14.12 -15.83 -25.54
C SER A 118 13.53 -15.54 -24.14
N SER A 119 13.21 -16.59 -23.37
CA SER A 119 12.70 -16.47 -22.01
C SER A 119 13.70 -15.84 -21.04
N ILE A 120 15.01 -16.08 -21.23
CA ILE A 120 16.07 -15.60 -20.32
C ILE A 120 17.07 -14.65 -20.99
N GLU A 121 16.79 -14.20 -22.22
CA GLU A 121 17.61 -13.26 -23.00
C GLU A 121 18.00 -12.00 -22.18
N LYS A 122 17.09 -11.53 -21.32
CA LYS A 122 17.33 -10.37 -20.43
C LYS A 122 18.50 -10.56 -19.46
N LEU A 123 18.95 -11.78 -19.21
CA LEU A 123 20.14 -12.07 -18.41
C LEU A 123 21.39 -11.50 -19.08
N GLY A 124 21.53 -11.62 -20.41
CA GLY A 124 22.67 -11.12 -21.17
C GLY A 124 22.85 -9.59 -21.10
N HIS A 125 21.79 -8.88 -20.73
CA HIS A 125 21.81 -7.42 -20.54
C HIS A 125 22.16 -6.98 -19.11
N ARG A 126 22.48 -7.90 -18.19
CA ARG A 126 22.80 -7.60 -16.79
C ARG A 126 24.31 -7.43 -16.59
N ASN A 127 24.69 -6.47 -15.75
CA ASN A 127 26.08 -6.31 -15.33
C ASN A 127 26.48 -7.46 -14.41
N ALA A 128 27.56 -8.15 -14.77
CA ALA A 128 28.10 -9.24 -13.99
C ALA A 128 29.14 -8.77 -12.96
N ILE A 129 29.30 -9.55 -11.90
CA ILE A 129 30.42 -9.43 -10.95
C ILE A 129 31.33 -10.63 -11.16
N GLU A 130 32.62 -10.40 -11.31
CA GLU A 130 33.61 -11.48 -11.38
C GLU A 130 34.12 -11.83 -9.99
N VAL A 131 34.10 -13.12 -9.66
CA VAL A 131 34.70 -13.67 -8.43
C VAL A 131 35.80 -14.64 -8.82
N SER A 132 37.04 -14.26 -8.54
CA SER A 132 38.23 -15.03 -8.88
C SER A 132 38.65 -15.95 -7.73
N ASP A 133 39.19 -17.14 -8.05
CA ASP A 133 39.72 -18.04 -7.02
C ASP A 133 40.90 -17.42 -6.25
N ALA A 134 41.70 -16.57 -6.92
CA ALA A 134 42.87 -15.93 -6.34
C ALA A 134 42.53 -14.80 -5.34
N ARG A 135 41.43 -14.08 -5.57
CA ARG A 135 40.98 -12.96 -4.70
C ARG A 135 39.63 -13.23 -4.05
N TRP A 136 39.30 -14.51 -3.87
CA TRP A 136 37.97 -14.96 -3.45
C TRP A 136 37.39 -14.14 -2.29
N HIS A 137 38.14 -13.99 -1.20
CA HIS A 137 37.65 -13.27 -0.03
C HIS A 137 37.37 -11.79 -0.31
N ALA A 138 38.24 -11.10 -1.04
CA ALA A 138 38.07 -9.69 -1.38
C ALA A 138 36.91 -9.48 -2.36
N ASP A 139 36.81 -10.32 -3.38
CA ASP A 139 35.75 -10.24 -4.40
C ASP A 139 34.36 -10.51 -3.76
N VAL A 140 34.27 -11.50 -2.85
CA VAL A 140 33.02 -11.78 -2.12
C VAL A 140 32.68 -10.66 -1.12
N GLN A 141 33.65 -10.04 -0.45
CA GLN A 141 33.39 -8.87 0.39
C GLN A 141 32.87 -7.67 -0.41
N ALA A 142 33.40 -7.45 -1.62
CA ALA A 142 32.88 -6.44 -2.54
C ALA A 142 31.45 -6.75 -2.97
N LEU A 143 31.13 -8.02 -3.27
CA LEU A 143 29.77 -8.48 -3.53
C LEU A 143 28.84 -8.23 -2.33
N ILE A 144 29.28 -8.54 -1.11
CA ILE A 144 28.51 -8.25 0.12
C ILE A 144 28.24 -6.75 0.26
N GLY A 145 29.26 -5.90 0.04
CA GLY A 145 29.11 -4.44 0.07
C GLY A 145 28.11 -3.94 -0.98
N TYR A 146 28.16 -4.51 -2.19
CA TYR A 146 27.18 -4.23 -3.24
C TYR A 146 25.78 -4.64 -2.81
N LEU A 147 25.61 -5.83 -2.23
CA LEU A 147 24.30 -6.32 -1.78
C LEU A 147 23.68 -5.44 -0.68
N HIS A 148 24.48 -4.90 0.24
CA HIS A 148 24.00 -3.94 1.25
C HIS A 148 23.55 -2.61 0.63
N THR A 149 24.20 -2.18 -0.44
CA THR A 149 23.92 -0.89 -1.09
C THR A 149 22.74 -1.01 -2.07
N ALA A 150 22.64 -2.15 -2.76
CA ALA A 150 21.60 -2.42 -3.75
C ALA A 150 20.24 -2.72 -3.11
N ILE A 151 20.21 -3.13 -1.83
CA ILE A 151 18.98 -3.52 -1.13
C ILE A 151 18.99 -2.86 0.26
N PRO A 152 18.20 -1.79 0.47
CA PRO A 152 18.10 -1.14 1.77
C PRO A 152 17.74 -2.15 2.87
N ASP A 153 18.55 -2.22 3.93
CA ASP A 153 18.29 -3.05 5.11
C ASP A 153 17.01 -2.54 5.81
N THR A 154 15.87 -3.18 5.53
CA THR A 154 14.56 -2.84 6.09
C THR A 154 14.36 -3.31 7.54
N ARG A 155 15.45 -3.60 8.27
CA ARG A 155 15.37 -4.01 9.68
C ARG A 155 15.12 -2.79 10.58
N PRO A 156 14.13 -2.86 11.49
CA PRO A 156 13.93 -1.85 12.53
C PRO A 156 15.17 -1.67 13.40
N ARG A 157 15.76 -0.47 13.40
CA ARG A 157 16.79 -0.07 14.37
C ARG A 157 16.16 0.78 15.48
N GLY A 158 15.60 0.13 16.49
CA GLY A 158 15.06 0.77 17.71
C GLY A 158 13.66 1.40 17.59
N PRO A 159 13.04 1.83 18.72
CA PRO A 159 11.78 2.58 18.71
C PRO A 159 11.95 3.89 17.93
N GLY A 160 11.01 4.21 17.03
CA GLY A 160 11.04 5.47 16.27
C GLY A 160 11.85 5.45 14.96
N TRP A 161 12.51 4.34 14.60
CA TRP A 161 13.26 4.21 13.33
C TRP A 161 12.44 4.60 12.09
N TRP A 162 11.15 4.35 12.10
CA TRP A 162 10.21 4.66 11.02
C TRP A 162 9.89 6.16 10.85
N LEU A 163 10.26 7.03 11.78
CA LEU A 163 9.97 8.47 11.76
C LEU A 163 11.13 9.23 11.11
N HIS A 164 12.32 8.63 11.05
CA HIS A 164 13.49 9.28 10.46
C HIS A 164 13.41 9.29 8.93
N PRO A 165 13.46 10.48 8.28
CA PRO A 165 13.38 10.61 6.83
C PRO A 165 14.47 9.83 6.06
N SER A 166 15.64 9.61 6.67
CA SER A 166 16.76 8.86 6.08
C SER A 166 16.47 7.36 5.89
N ASN A 167 15.48 6.81 6.60
CA ASN A 167 15.17 5.38 6.58
C ASN A 167 14.14 5.00 5.51
N TRP A 168 13.54 6.01 4.87
CA TRP A 168 12.64 5.86 3.73
C TRP A 168 13.29 6.56 2.54
N PRO A 169 14.13 5.88 1.75
CA PRO A 169 14.79 6.46 0.57
C PRO A 169 13.82 6.90 -0.55
N ALA A 170 12.50 6.81 -0.28
CA ALA A 170 11.46 7.53 -1.00
C ALA A 170 11.77 9.04 -1.00
N LEU A 171 12.26 9.48 -2.16
CA LEU A 171 12.78 10.80 -2.49
C LEU A 171 12.03 11.96 -1.80
N THR A 172 12.74 13.06 -1.56
CA THR A 172 12.22 14.40 -1.21
C THR A 172 10.88 14.76 -1.88
N PHE A 173 10.66 14.24 -3.09
CA PHE A 173 9.41 14.33 -3.85
C PHE A 173 8.18 13.74 -3.13
N ASP A 174 8.24 12.52 -2.57
CA ASP A 174 7.08 11.85 -1.95
C ASP A 174 6.60 12.61 -0.71
N TRP A 175 7.54 13.18 0.05
CA TRP A 175 7.24 14.05 1.18
C TRP A 175 6.62 15.39 0.76
N LEU A 176 7.22 16.06 -0.23
CA LEU A 176 6.69 17.30 -0.78
C LEU A 176 5.26 17.08 -1.31
N PHE A 177 5.07 16.02 -2.09
CA PHE A 177 3.78 15.66 -2.67
C PHE A 177 2.74 15.36 -1.58
N SER A 178 3.12 14.59 -0.55
CA SER A 178 2.24 14.29 0.58
C SER A 178 1.84 15.56 1.35
N GLY A 179 2.77 16.50 1.54
CA GLY A 179 2.49 17.81 2.13
C GLY A 179 1.45 18.60 1.33
N LEU A 180 1.63 18.68 0.00
CA LEU A 180 0.67 19.34 -0.88
C LEU A 180 -0.69 18.62 -0.89
N ALA A 181 -0.70 17.29 -0.85
CA ALA A 181 -1.91 16.48 -0.77
C ALA A 181 -2.69 16.71 0.54
N ILE A 182 -1.99 16.91 1.68
CA ILE A 182 -2.63 17.31 2.94
C ILE A 182 -3.33 18.65 2.76
N VAL A 183 -2.66 19.64 2.15
CA VAL A 183 -3.26 20.96 1.90
C VAL A 183 -4.50 20.83 1.02
N LEU A 184 -4.47 20.02 -0.05
CA LEU A 184 -5.62 19.81 -0.92
C LEU A 184 -6.84 19.27 -0.17
N VAL A 185 -6.67 18.22 0.65
CA VAL A 185 -7.78 17.61 1.40
C VAL A 185 -8.25 18.55 2.51
N ALA A 186 -7.33 19.18 3.25
CA ALA A 186 -7.66 20.14 4.29
C ALA A 186 -8.46 21.33 3.73
N SER A 187 -8.08 21.84 2.57
CA SER A 187 -8.83 22.88 1.85
C SER A 187 -10.26 22.42 1.53
N GLY A 188 -10.47 21.19 1.05
CA GLY A 188 -11.83 20.69 0.80
C GLY A 188 -12.71 20.65 2.05
N TYR A 189 -12.16 20.23 3.19
CA TYR A 189 -12.86 20.27 4.47
C TYR A 189 -13.12 21.70 4.97
N PHE A 190 -12.17 22.61 4.73
CA PHE A 190 -12.33 24.02 5.02
C PHE A 190 -13.44 24.66 4.17
N ASP A 191 -13.52 24.33 2.88
CA ASP A 191 -14.58 24.80 1.99
C ASP A 191 -15.96 24.30 2.46
N ALA A 192 -16.04 23.04 2.90
CA ALA A 192 -17.27 22.50 3.50
C ALA A 192 -17.66 23.20 4.82
N TRP A 193 -16.69 23.60 5.63
CA TRP A 193 -16.94 24.40 6.83
C TRP A 193 -17.42 25.82 6.48
N ILE A 194 -16.81 26.48 5.49
CA ILE A 194 -17.24 27.80 5.00
C ILE A 194 -18.71 27.73 4.55
N ASN A 195 -19.06 26.76 3.71
CA ASN A 195 -20.39 26.65 3.13
C ASN A 195 -21.51 26.40 4.17
N ARG A 196 -21.15 25.90 5.35
CA ARG A 196 -22.09 25.65 6.45
C ARG A 196 -22.23 26.85 7.38
N ASN A 197 -21.15 27.60 7.59
CA ASN A 197 -21.07 28.62 8.66
C ASN A 197 -21.09 30.06 8.14
N LEU A 198 -20.75 30.27 6.87
CA LEU A 198 -20.63 31.60 6.25
C LEU A 198 -21.52 31.68 5.01
N PRO A 199 -21.98 32.89 4.63
CA PRO A 199 -22.60 33.10 3.32
C PRO A 199 -21.63 32.69 2.21
N VAL A 200 -22.14 31.95 1.21
CA VAL A 200 -21.42 31.51 0.00
C VAL A 200 -20.68 32.69 -0.61
N LYS A 201 -19.36 32.55 -0.81
CA LYS A 201 -18.49 33.61 -1.36
C LYS A 201 -17.91 33.17 -2.71
N PRO A 202 -17.66 34.10 -3.65
CA PRO A 202 -17.13 33.75 -4.97
C PRO A 202 -15.78 33.01 -4.97
N TRP A 203 -15.01 33.12 -3.89
CA TRP A 203 -13.68 32.54 -3.72
C TRP A 203 -13.65 31.32 -2.80
N GLU A 204 -14.81 30.76 -2.43
CA GLU A 204 -14.89 29.63 -1.50
C GLU A 204 -14.04 28.43 -1.95
N HIS A 205 -13.93 28.17 -3.25
CA HIS A 205 -13.13 27.05 -3.79
C HIS A 205 -11.64 27.40 -4.02
N ALA A 206 -11.22 28.65 -3.78
CA ALA A 206 -9.88 29.11 -4.09
C ALA A 206 -8.76 28.32 -3.36
N PRO A 207 -8.91 27.96 -2.07
CA PRO A 207 -7.89 27.17 -1.38
C PRO A 207 -7.66 25.79 -1.99
N ALA A 208 -8.74 25.07 -2.35
CA ALA A 208 -8.65 23.76 -2.98
C ALA A 208 -8.06 23.83 -4.40
N GLN A 209 -8.49 24.83 -5.19
CA GLN A 209 -7.97 25.07 -6.53
C GLN A 209 -6.48 25.46 -6.52
N ALA A 210 -6.04 26.29 -5.57
CA ALA A 210 -4.63 26.64 -5.41
C ALA A 210 -3.78 25.43 -5.03
N ALA A 211 -4.26 24.60 -4.09
CA ALA A 211 -3.56 23.36 -3.72
C ALA A 211 -3.43 22.40 -4.91
N TRP A 212 -4.50 22.24 -5.70
CA TRP A 212 -4.49 21.44 -6.92
C TRP A 212 -3.49 21.98 -7.97
N LEU A 213 -3.44 23.30 -8.17
CA LEU A 213 -2.47 23.92 -9.08
C LEU A 213 -1.02 23.67 -8.65
N LEU A 214 -0.73 23.78 -7.34
CA LEU A 214 0.60 23.50 -6.80
C LEU A 214 1.01 22.04 -6.99
N ILE A 215 0.09 21.09 -6.79
CA ILE A 215 0.34 19.66 -7.04
C ILE A 215 0.60 19.41 -8.52
N SER A 216 -0.21 20.00 -9.39
CA SER A 216 -0.07 19.86 -10.84
C SER A 216 1.27 20.43 -11.32
N LEU A 217 1.68 21.58 -10.79
CA LEU A 217 2.98 22.19 -11.05
C LEU A 217 4.13 21.33 -10.53
N CYS A 218 4.00 20.76 -9.31
CA CYS A 218 5.00 19.85 -8.74
C CYS A 218 5.22 18.63 -9.65
N LEU A 219 4.15 18.02 -10.16
CA LEU A 219 4.22 16.90 -11.11
C LEU A 219 4.82 17.33 -12.45
N ALA A 220 4.44 18.49 -12.97
CA ALA A 220 4.96 19.01 -14.23
C ALA A 220 6.47 19.29 -14.15
N ILE A 221 6.93 19.93 -13.06
CA ILE A 221 8.36 20.18 -12.80
C ILE A 221 9.12 18.86 -12.67
N ALA A 222 8.62 17.91 -11.86
CA ALA A 222 9.24 16.60 -11.71
C ALA A 222 9.34 15.85 -13.05
N GLY A 223 8.28 15.91 -13.86
CA GLY A 223 8.25 15.34 -15.20
C GLY A 223 9.24 15.99 -16.16
N THR A 224 9.35 17.31 -16.11
CA THR A 224 10.26 18.10 -16.95
C THR A 224 11.73 17.80 -16.62
N ILE A 225 12.08 17.75 -15.34
CA ILE A 225 13.43 17.38 -14.87
C ILE A 225 13.78 15.96 -15.35
N ARG A 226 12.84 15.02 -15.26
CA ARG A 226 13.03 13.63 -15.73
C ARG A 226 13.16 13.54 -17.25
N TRP A 227 12.37 14.30 -18.00
CA TRP A 227 12.48 14.40 -19.44
C TRP A 227 13.88 14.86 -19.86
N PHE A 228 14.40 15.94 -19.27
CA PHE A 228 15.74 16.43 -19.55
C PHE A 228 16.85 15.45 -19.16
N ARG A 229 16.62 14.57 -18.17
CA ARG A 229 17.60 13.58 -17.72
C ARG A 229 17.60 12.29 -18.53
N PHE A 230 16.43 11.80 -18.93
CA PHE A 230 16.27 10.47 -19.52
C PHE A 230 15.87 10.47 -20.99
N GLN A 231 15.31 11.58 -21.51
CA GLN A 231 14.79 11.72 -22.87
C GLN A 231 13.87 10.58 -23.33
N ARG A 232 13.12 10.01 -22.37
CA ARG A 232 12.28 8.83 -22.56
C ARG A 232 10.86 9.12 -22.06
N PRO A 233 9.84 9.00 -22.93
CA PRO A 233 8.45 9.35 -22.57
C PRO A 233 7.89 8.45 -21.47
N ASP A 234 8.31 7.18 -21.41
CA ASP A 234 7.91 6.21 -20.38
C ASP A 234 8.45 6.54 -18.98
N GLN A 235 9.45 7.43 -18.88
CA GLN A 235 10.09 7.79 -17.61
C GLN A 235 9.73 9.18 -17.09
N VAL A 236 8.94 9.95 -17.85
CA VAL A 236 8.52 11.31 -17.50
C VAL A 236 7.77 11.31 -16.17
N ILE A 237 6.75 10.46 -16.04
CA ILE A 237 5.93 10.42 -14.83
C ILE A 237 6.63 9.56 -13.76
N PRO A 238 6.76 10.04 -12.52
CA PRO A 238 7.23 9.22 -11.41
C PRO A 238 6.41 7.94 -11.27
N LYS A 239 7.09 6.79 -11.14
CA LYS A 239 6.42 5.50 -10.93
C LYS A 239 5.48 5.58 -9.72
N GLY A 240 4.24 5.15 -9.91
CA GLY A 240 3.17 5.24 -8.89
C GLY A 240 2.25 6.47 -9.04
N TYR A 241 2.71 7.55 -9.67
CA TYR A 241 1.99 8.83 -9.75
C TYR A 241 1.18 9.03 -11.04
N VAL A 242 1.13 8.03 -11.93
CA VAL A 242 0.30 8.08 -13.15
C VAL A 242 -1.17 8.37 -12.80
N VAL A 243 -1.68 7.72 -11.75
CA VAL A 243 -3.06 7.94 -11.28
C VAL A 243 -3.24 9.35 -10.74
N SER A 244 -2.23 9.93 -10.09
CA SER A 244 -2.28 11.30 -9.61
C SER A 244 -2.32 12.32 -10.74
N VAL A 245 -1.60 12.08 -11.85
CA VAL A 245 -1.65 12.92 -13.05
C VAL A 245 -3.05 12.87 -13.68
N VAL A 246 -3.65 11.69 -13.80
CA VAL A 246 -5.04 11.53 -14.24
C VAL A 246 -5.98 12.26 -13.28
N GLY A 247 -5.75 12.14 -11.97
CA GLY A 247 -6.50 12.86 -10.95
C GLY A 247 -6.44 14.39 -11.12
N CYS A 248 -5.25 14.94 -11.42
CA CYS A 248 -5.10 16.36 -11.73
C CYS A 248 -5.94 16.78 -12.93
N ALA A 249 -5.98 15.98 -14.01
CA ALA A 249 -6.80 16.26 -15.18
C ALA A 249 -8.30 16.18 -14.87
N VAL A 250 -8.74 15.15 -14.14
CA VAL A 250 -10.16 14.99 -13.73
C VAL A 250 -10.59 16.16 -12.84
N PHE A 251 -9.74 16.57 -11.90
CA PHE A 251 -9.99 17.74 -11.05
C PHE A 251 -10.12 19.01 -11.88
N ALA A 252 -9.24 19.22 -12.87
CA ALA A 252 -9.31 20.36 -13.79
C ALA A 252 -10.65 20.42 -14.55
N VAL A 253 -11.12 19.27 -15.04
CA VAL A 253 -12.45 19.18 -15.69
C VAL A 253 -13.56 19.54 -14.71
N GLY A 254 -13.46 19.11 -13.45
CA GLY A 254 -14.38 19.51 -12.39
C GLY A 254 -14.42 21.03 -12.17
N VAL A 255 -13.25 21.67 -12.09
CA VAL A 255 -13.13 23.14 -11.96
C VAL A 255 -13.68 23.88 -13.18
N LEU A 256 -13.36 23.43 -14.40
CA LEU A 256 -13.84 24.08 -15.61
C LEU A 256 -15.36 23.91 -15.77
N SER A 257 -15.89 22.72 -15.45
CA SER A 257 -17.32 22.43 -15.58
C SER A 257 -18.18 23.15 -14.54
N SER A 258 -17.64 23.52 -13.37
CA SER A 258 -18.40 24.25 -12.35
C SER A 258 -18.85 25.65 -12.84
N ILE A 259 -18.04 26.29 -13.69
CA ILE A 259 -18.36 27.59 -14.29
C ILE A 259 -19.61 27.46 -15.18
N TRP A 260 -19.61 26.49 -16.09
CA TRP A 260 -20.74 26.23 -16.99
C TRP A 260 -21.99 25.78 -16.23
N TRP A 261 -21.81 24.94 -15.20
CA TRP A 261 -22.93 24.45 -14.39
C TRP A 261 -23.68 25.59 -13.70
N SER A 262 -22.94 26.54 -13.13
CA SER A 262 -23.52 27.70 -12.44
C SER A 262 -24.28 28.62 -13.40
N VAL A 263 -23.83 28.73 -14.65
CA VAL A 263 -24.53 29.51 -15.68
C VAL A 263 -25.82 28.84 -16.13
N LEU A 264 -25.83 27.51 -16.29
CA LEU A 264 -26.97 26.76 -16.82
C LEU A 264 -28.07 26.48 -15.77
N PHE A 265 -27.67 26.19 -14.53
CA PHE A 265 -28.58 25.69 -13.50
C PHE A 265 -28.67 26.59 -12.25
N GLY A 266 -27.99 27.74 -12.26
CA GLY A 266 -28.01 28.71 -11.17
C GLY A 266 -26.95 28.48 -10.09
N ALA A 267 -26.93 29.38 -9.11
CA ALA A 267 -25.90 29.46 -8.07
C ALA A 267 -25.90 28.28 -7.09
N GLU A 268 -24.82 28.14 -6.33
CA GLU A 268 -24.64 27.15 -5.24
C GLU A 268 -25.76 27.22 -4.20
N THR A 269 -26.49 26.13 -4.02
CA THR A 269 -27.45 25.95 -2.92
C THR A 269 -26.80 25.13 -1.81
N PRO A 270 -26.67 25.65 -0.58
CA PRO A 270 -26.00 24.95 0.51
C PRO A 270 -26.61 23.57 0.82
N GLY A 271 -25.78 22.66 1.33
CA GLY A 271 -26.20 21.34 1.80
C GLY A 271 -25.92 20.21 0.81
N VAL A 272 -26.79 19.19 0.79
CA VAL A 272 -26.63 17.98 -0.05
C VAL A 272 -26.51 18.31 -1.55
N PRO A 273 -27.29 19.25 -2.12
CA PRO A 273 -27.18 19.58 -3.54
C PRO A 273 -25.76 20.03 -3.95
N THR A 274 -25.03 20.76 -3.09
CA THR A 274 -23.64 21.15 -3.37
C THR A 274 -22.74 19.94 -3.56
N ILE A 275 -22.84 18.92 -2.71
CA ILE A 275 -21.97 17.74 -2.76
C ILE A 275 -22.24 16.94 -4.05
N PHE A 276 -23.50 16.82 -4.44
CA PHE A 276 -23.93 16.01 -5.59
C PHE A 276 -23.83 16.73 -6.95
N ARG A 277 -23.32 17.97 -6.99
CA ARG A 277 -23.01 18.64 -8.26
C ARG A 277 -21.97 17.83 -9.03
N PRO A 278 -22.20 17.50 -10.32
CA PRO A 278 -21.25 16.72 -11.11
C PRO A 278 -19.83 17.30 -11.13
N SER A 279 -19.69 18.63 -11.15
CA SER A 279 -18.40 19.32 -11.05
C SER A 279 -17.67 19.04 -9.73
N ASN A 280 -18.41 18.96 -8.62
CA ASN A 280 -17.86 18.69 -7.29
C ASN A 280 -17.54 17.20 -7.13
N LEU A 281 -18.35 16.31 -7.69
CA LEU A 281 -18.05 14.88 -7.76
C LEU A 281 -16.77 14.61 -8.57
N LEU A 282 -16.55 15.31 -9.67
CA LEU A 282 -15.30 15.24 -10.44
C LEU A 282 -14.11 15.74 -9.64
N GLN A 283 -14.25 16.84 -8.89
CA GLN A 283 -13.18 17.34 -8.02
C GLN A 283 -12.86 16.36 -6.89
N ILE A 284 -13.87 15.76 -6.23
CA ILE A 284 -13.68 14.74 -5.19
C ILE A 284 -12.99 13.50 -5.76
N ALA A 285 -13.45 13.01 -6.92
CA ALA A 285 -12.82 11.87 -7.60
C ALA A 285 -11.36 12.18 -8.01
N GLY A 286 -11.12 13.35 -8.59
CA GLY A 286 -9.78 13.83 -8.93
C GLY A 286 -8.87 13.92 -7.70
N GLY A 287 -9.38 14.47 -6.59
CA GLY A 287 -8.69 14.54 -5.31
C GLY A 287 -8.30 13.16 -4.78
N GLY A 288 -9.22 12.19 -4.81
CA GLY A 288 -8.96 10.81 -4.42
C GLY A 288 -7.85 10.16 -5.25
N LEU A 289 -7.87 10.35 -6.58
CA LEU A 289 -6.83 9.85 -7.49
C LEU A 289 -5.47 10.52 -7.24
N ILE A 290 -5.45 11.83 -6.94
CA ILE A 290 -4.26 12.58 -6.58
C ILE A 290 -3.61 11.99 -5.33
N VAL A 291 -4.37 11.90 -4.23
CA VAL A 291 -3.84 11.49 -2.93
C VAL A 291 -3.46 10.01 -2.86
N ALA A 292 -3.92 9.17 -3.80
CA ALA A 292 -3.51 7.77 -3.92
C ALA A 292 -2.03 7.58 -4.35
N GLY A 293 -1.39 8.62 -4.88
CA GLY A 293 -0.06 8.54 -5.50
C GLY A 293 1.01 7.93 -4.59
N PRO A 294 1.28 8.48 -3.38
CA PRO A 294 2.35 7.99 -2.52
C PRO A 294 2.14 6.55 -2.05
N LEU A 295 0.91 6.13 -1.71
CA LEU A 295 0.61 4.74 -1.36
C LEU A 295 0.91 3.79 -2.54
N ARG A 296 0.45 4.14 -3.75
CA ARG A 296 0.73 3.36 -4.97
C ARG A 296 2.22 3.33 -5.31
N ALA A 297 2.94 4.41 -5.06
CA ALA A 297 4.39 4.48 -5.26
C ALA A 297 5.13 3.54 -4.29
N ALA A 298 4.75 3.52 -3.01
CA ALA A 298 5.32 2.60 -2.03
C ALA A 298 5.06 1.13 -2.39
N VAL A 299 3.83 0.79 -2.80
CA VAL A 299 3.48 -0.56 -3.29
C VAL A 299 4.27 -0.91 -4.55
N GLY A 300 4.38 0.02 -5.51
CA GLY A 300 5.16 -0.18 -6.73
C GLY A 300 6.66 -0.35 -6.50
N ARG A 301 7.20 0.20 -5.40
CA ARG A 301 8.57 -0.02 -4.92
C ARG A 301 8.73 -1.31 -4.10
N ARG A 302 7.64 -2.05 -3.86
CA ARG A 302 7.60 -3.27 -3.03
C ARG A 302 8.09 -3.01 -1.60
N GLU A 303 7.74 -1.86 -1.04
CA GLU A 303 8.03 -1.57 0.36
C GLU A 303 7.27 -2.54 1.28
N LEU A 304 7.99 -3.23 2.17
CA LEU A 304 7.39 -4.22 3.08
C LEU A 304 6.46 -3.59 4.13
N ARG A 305 6.68 -2.33 4.48
CA ARG A 305 5.91 -1.56 5.46
C ARG A 305 5.63 -0.19 4.87
N ALA A 306 4.46 0.36 5.19
CA ALA A 306 4.08 1.69 4.74
C ALA A 306 4.98 2.73 5.42
N GLY A 307 5.73 3.48 4.61
CA GLY A 307 6.41 4.68 5.06
C GLY A 307 5.43 5.81 5.39
N PRO A 308 5.90 6.88 6.05
CA PRO A 308 5.04 8.01 6.40
C PRO A 308 4.28 8.61 5.20
N PRO A 309 4.87 8.82 4.00
CA PRO A 309 4.11 9.29 2.82
C PRO A 309 2.97 8.35 2.42
N ALA A 310 3.19 7.03 2.48
CA ALA A 310 2.18 6.04 2.15
C ALA A 310 1.06 6.00 3.20
N LEU A 311 1.39 6.16 4.49
CA LEU A 311 0.42 6.25 5.57
C LEU A 311 -0.41 7.54 5.49
N ILE A 312 0.23 8.68 5.19
CA ILE A 312 -0.46 9.95 4.93
C ILE A 312 -1.40 9.76 3.74
N SER A 313 -0.93 9.20 2.64
CA SER A 313 -1.74 8.92 1.45
C SER A 313 -2.96 8.03 1.76
N ALA A 314 -2.78 6.94 2.52
CA ALA A 314 -3.90 6.09 2.97
C ALA A 314 -4.90 6.84 3.87
N THR A 315 -4.39 7.70 4.77
CA THR A 315 -5.21 8.55 5.65
C THR A 315 -6.01 9.58 4.85
N LEU A 316 -5.38 10.22 3.87
CA LEU A 316 -6.02 11.20 3.00
C LEU A 316 -7.06 10.54 2.08
N LEU A 317 -6.79 9.32 1.58
CA LEU A 317 -7.78 8.54 0.85
C LEU A 317 -9.02 8.24 1.71
N LEU A 318 -8.82 7.79 2.95
CA LEU A 318 -9.91 7.61 3.91
C LEU A 318 -10.64 8.95 4.13
N GLY A 319 -9.89 10.05 4.30
CA GLY A 319 -10.42 11.40 4.43
C GLY A 319 -11.25 11.84 3.21
N THR A 320 -10.85 11.51 1.99
CA THR A 320 -11.63 11.82 0.77
C THR A 320 -12.91 11.00 0.68
N ILE A 321 -12.87 9.70 0.98
CA ILE A 321 -14.07 8.85 1.02
C ILE A 321 -15.04 9.33 2.11
N THR A 322 -14.49 9.73 3.26
CA THR A 322 -15.25 10.29 4.37
C THR A 322 -15.84 11.65 4.00
N PHE A 323 -15.11 12.48 3.25
CA PHE A 323 -15.60 13.76 2.76
C PHE A 323 -16.81 13.57 1.82
N PHE A 324 -16.76 12.58 0.93
CA PHE A 324 -17.91 12.26 0.08
C PHE A 324 -19.14 11.83 0.89
N SER A 325 -18.94 11.03 1.95
CA SER A 325 -20.01 10.53 2.83
C SER A 325 -20.33 11.42 4.03
N GLN A 326 -19.76 12.64 4.10
CA GLN A 326 -19.80 13.50 5.30
C GLN A 326 -21.21 13.90 5.75
N PHE A 327 -22.17 13.94 4.82
CA PHE A 327 -23.55 14.33 5.11
C PHE A 327 -24.29 13.28 5.95
N ASP A 328 -23.75 12.06 6.01
CA ASP A 328 -24.27 10.93 6.77
C ASP A 328 -23.22 10.43 7.77
N HIS A 329 -22.34 11.32 8.25
CA HIS A 329 -21.31 10.94 9.22
C HIS A 329 -21.79 11.19 10.65
N PRO A 330 -21.66 10.24 11.60
CA PRO A 330 -22.17 10.37 12.97
C PRO A 330 -21.52 11.54 13.75
N TYR A 331 -20.25 11.86 13.44
CA TYR A 331 -19.57 13.01 14.05
C TYR A 331 -20.03 14.37 13.49
N VAL A 332 -20.73 14.38 12.36
CA VAL A 332 -21.27 15.59 11.73
C VAL A 332 -22.73 15.75 12.12
N ASN A 333 -23.57 14.76 11.81
CA ASN A 333 -25.01 14.78 12.08
C ASN A 333 -25.36 13.68 13.10
N PRO A 334 -25.38 13.99 14.40
CA PRO A 334 -25.47 13.00 15.46
C PRO A 334 -26.92 12.58 15.73
N TRP A 335 -27.52 11.86 14.78
CA TRP A 335 -28.88 11.31 14.87
C TRP A 335 -29.11 10.37 16.06
N ALA A 336 -28.06 9.94 16.75
CA ALA A 336 -28.18 9.11 17.94
C ALA A 336 -28.76 9.87 19.16
N TYR A 337 -28.65 11.20 19.20
CA TYR A 337 -29.19 12.00 20.30
C TYR A 337 -29.95 13.25 19.83
N ASP A 338 -29.71 13.76 18.62
CA ASP A 338 -30.40 14.93 18.09
C ASP A 338 -31.42 14.55 16.99
N LEU A 339 -32.70 14.81 17.27
CA LEU A 339 -33.81 14.63 16.32
C LEU A 339 -33.94 15.78 15.32
N HIS A 340 -33.11 16.82 15.40
CA HIS A 340 -33.12 17.96 14.47
C HIS A 340 -34.52 18.58 14.32
N GLN A 341 -35.21 18.76 15.46
CA GLN A 341 -36.57 19.29 15.56
C GLN A 341 -37.68 18.40 14.97
N LEU A 342 -37.38 17.15 14.57
CA LEU A 342 -38.41 16.17 14.21
C LEU A 342 -39.32 15.90 15.41
N SER A 343 -40.62 15.78 15.13
CA SER A 343 -41.58 15.38 16.17
C SER A 343 -41.34 13.93 16.57
N LYS A 344 -41.74 13.55 17.79
CA LYS A 344 -41.60 12.17 18.30
C LYS A 344 -42.25 11.12 17.39
N THR A 345 -43.27 11.50 16.62
CA THR A 345 -43.92 10.63 15.63
C THR A 345 -42.96 10.20 14.52
N TYR A 346 -41.94 11.00 14.21
CA TYR A 346 -40.93 10.73 13.20
C TYR A 346 -39.56 10.35 13.78
N ALA A 347 -39.50 9.97 15.06
CA ALA A 347 -38.24 9.56 15.70
C ALA A 347 -37.55 8.39 14.99
N PHE A 348 -38.34 7.50 14.35
CA PHE A 348 -37.83 6.39 13.56
C PHE A 348 -36.90 6.85 12.41
N VAL A 349 -37.11 8.06 11.85
CA VAL A 349 -36.24 8.60 10.80
C VAL A 349 -34.83 8.84 11.32
N GLY A 350 -34.71 9.37 12.54
CA GLY A 350 -33.40 9.55 13.17
C GLY A 350 -32.76 8.22 13.58
N GLU A 351 -33.55 7.24 14.03
CA GLU A 351 -33.05 5.87 14.28
C GLU A 351 -32.48 5.25 13.00
N GLU A 352 -33.22 5.34 11.88
CA GLU A 352 -32.81 4.84 10.58
C GLU A 352 -31.52 5.52 10.08
N LEU A 353 -31.47 6.86 10.06
CA LEU A 353 -30.31 7.62 9.58
C LEU A 353 -29.08 7.43 10.48
N GLY A 354 -29.25 7.42 11.80
CA GLY A 354 -28.14 7.19 12.70
C GLY A 354 -27.63 5.75 12.67
N ALA A 355 -28.50 4.75 12.48
CA ALA A 355 -28.07 3.37 12.30
C ALA A 355 -27.33 3.18 10.97
N LEU A 356 -27.88 3.75 9.88
CA LEU A 356 -27.30 3.68 8.54
C LEU A 356 -25.92 4.35 8.50
N SER A 357 -25.78 5.54 9.09
CA SER A 357 -24.50 6.24 9.17
C SER A 357 -23.43 5.41 9.89
N LEU A 358 -23.74 4.81 11.04
CA LEU A 358 -22.81 3.96 11.78
C LEU A 358 -22.40 2.71 10.98
N MET A 359 -23.35 2.07 10.31
CA MET A 359 -23.10 0.91 9.44
C MET A 359 -22.22 1.26 8.24
N MET A 360 -22.51 2.39 7.59
CA MET A 360 -21.73 2.90 6.47
C MET A 360 -20.30 3.24 6.87
N GLN A 361 -20.12 3.93 8.01
CA GLN A 361 -18.78 4.25 8.50
C GLN A 361 -18.00 3.01 8.96
N ALA A 362 -18.66 2.01 9.54
CA ALA A 362 -18.04 0.73 9.86
C ALA A 362 -17.52 0.03 8.58
N ALA A 363 -18.30 0.05 7.49
CA ALA A 363 -17.88 -0.48 6.20
C ALA A 363 -16.69 0.30 5.60
N ILE A 364 -16.78 1.63 5.56
CA ILE A 364 -15.75 2.51 4.98
C ILE A 364 -14.42 2.35 5.73
N THR A 365 -14.43 2.43 7.06
CA THR A 365 -13.21 2.38 7.88
C THR A 365 -12.57 1.00 7.85
N THR A 366 -13.34 -0.05 8.16
CA THR A 366 -12.86 -1.43 8.16
C THR A 366 -12.41 -1.86 6.76
N GLY A 367 -13.22 -1.56 5.74
CA GLY A 367 -12.90 -1.86 4.35
C GLY A 367 -11.61 -1.21 3.88
N THR A 368 -11.45 0.10 4.11
CA THR A 368 -10.24 0.82 3.71
C THR A 368 -8.99 0.25 4.37
N ILE A 369 -9.05 -0.05 5.67
CA ILE A 369 -7.91 -0.65 6.40
C ILE A 369 -7.59 -2.04 5.87
N LEU A 370 -8.60 -2.89 5.62
CA LEU A 370 -8.38 -4.20 5.03
C LEU A 370 -7.77 -4.12 3.62
N PHE A 371 -8.22 -3.18 2.79
CA PHE A 371 -7.65 -2.95 1.46
C PHE A 371 -6.20 -2.47 1.52
N VAL A 372 -5.85 -1.60 2.47
CA VAL A 372 -4.46 -1.16 2.68
C VAL A 372 -3.61 -2.31 3.19
N LEU A 373 -4.10 -3.07 4.18
CA LEU A 373 -3.42 -4.27 4.70
C LEU A 373 -3.20 -5.35 3.64
N ARG A 374 -4.08 -5.44 2.64
CA ARG A 374 -3.93 -6.32 1.48
C ARG A 374 -2.80 -5.88 0.54
N GLN A 375 -2.32 -4.64 0.62
CA GLN A 375 -1.29 -4.09 -0.27
C GLN A 375 0.05 -3.88 0.43
N ILE A 376 0.05 -3.40 1.68
CA ILE A 376 1.27 -3.06 2.43
C ILE A 376 1.09 -3.24 3.95
N ARG A 377 2.16 -3.56 4.71
CA ARG A 377 2.04 -3.63 6.18
C ARG A 377 1.88 -2.25 6.78
N LEU A 378 1.02 -2.15 7.77
CA LEU A 378 0.88 -0.94 8.57
C LEU A 378 1.86 -0.95 9.76
N PRO A 379 2.62 0.13 9.99
CA PRO A 379 3.35 0.29 11.25
C PRO A 379 2.39 0.36 12.45
N PRO A 380 2.72 -0.18 13.65
CA PRO A 380 1.93 0.06 14.86
C PRO A 380 1.55 1.54 15.06
N GLY A 381 0.29 1.78 15.42
CA GLY A 381 -0.26 3.14 15.58
C GLY A 381 -0.86 3.73 14.30
N SER A 382 -0.82 3.01 13.18
CA SER A 382 -1.34 3.48 11.89
C SER A 382 -2.85 3.64 11.89
N ILE A 383 -3.60 2.71 12.50
CA ILE A 383 -5.07 2.82 12.52
C ILE A 383 -5.47 4.01 13.39
N SER A 384 -4.83 4.18 14.55
CA SER A 384 -4.98 5.34 15.42
C SER A 384 -4.73 6.64 14.67
N PHE A 385 -3.61 6.73 13.94
CA PHE A 385 -3.28 7.90 13.14
C PHE A 385 -4.34 8.17 12.07
N MET A 386 -4.72 7.15 11.29
CA MET A 386 -5.71 7.28 10.22
C MET A 386 -7.05 7.79 10.75
N LEU A 387 -7.61 7.13 11.78
CA LEU A 387 -8.93 7.47 12.31
C LEU A 387 -8.93 8.84 13.02
N THR A 388 -7.87 9.15 13.78
CA THR A 388 -7.80 10.42 14.52
C THR A 388 -7.65 11.61 13.57
N ILE A 389 -6.79 11.52 12.55
CA ILE A 389 -6.62 12.60 11.57
C ILE A 389 -7.89 12.79 10.74
N THR A 390 -8.54 11.71 10.30
CA THR A 390 -9.83 11.80 9.62
C THR A 390 -10.90 12.43 10.52
N ALA A 391 -10.94 12.07 11.80
CA ALA A 391 -11.88 12.67 12.76
C ALA A 391 -11.62 14.16 12.98
N ILE A 392 -10.36 14.62 13.01
CA ILE A 392 -10.05 16.05 13.07
C ILE A 392 -10.67 16.78 11.88
N PHE A 393 -10.50 16.28 10.66
CA PHE A 393 -11.12 16.89 9.48
C PHE A 393 -12.65 16.96 9.60
N VAL A 394 -13.29 15.85 9.96
CA VAL A 394 -14.74 15.75 10.03
C VAL A 394 -15.33 16.61 11.16
N CYS A 395 -14.76 16.56 12.36
CA CYS A 395 -15.30 17.26 13.53
C CYS A 395 -15.19 18.79 13.42
N THR A 396 -14.24 19.31 12.64
CA THR A 396 -14.12 20.75 12.41
C THR A 396 -15.33 21.36 11.70
N GLN A 397 -16.14 20.56 11.00
CA GLN A 397 -17.26 21.07 10.21
C GLN A 397 -18.40 21.68 11.04
N LEU A 398 -18.78 21.02 12.14
CA LEU A 398 -19.85 21.45 13.04
C LEU A 398 -19.40 21.60 14.50
N GLY A 399 -18.11 21.39 14.79
CA GLY A 399 -17.54 21.67 16.11
C GLY A 399 -17.75 20.56 17.15
N HIS A 400 -18.11 19.34 16.74
CA HIS A 400 -18.27 18.18 17.63
C HIS A 400 -16.92 17.55 18.01
N PHE A 401 -16.04 18.33 18.63
CA PHE A 401 -14.66 17.93 18.92
C PHE A 401 -14.54 16.77 19.92
N GLN A 402 -15.61 16.47 20.69
CA GLN A 402 -15.62 15.31 21.59
C GLN A 402 -15.39 13.98 20.85
N PHE A 403 -15.82 13.88 19.60
CA PHE A 403 -15.68 12.64 18.82
C PHE A 403 -14.25 12.40 18.29
N ILE A 404 -13.34 13.37 18.42
CA ILE A 404 -11.91 13.12 18.18
C ILE A 404 -11.37 12.12 19.19
N ALA A 405 -11.81 12.20 20.46
CA ALA A 405 -11.43 11.23 21.49
C ALA A 405 -11.99 9.84 21.18
N VAL A 406 -13.24 9.75 20.71
CA VAL A 406 -13.86 8.49 20.26
C VAL A 406 -13.01 7.84 19.17
N ALA A 407 -12.63 8.60 18.14
CA ALA A 407 -11.79 8.08 17.06
C ALA A 407 -10.41 7.61 17.52
N ALA A 408 -9.79 8.34 18.46
CA ALA A 408 -8.51 7.95 19.04
C ALA A 408 -8.61 6.65 19.85
N VAL A 409 -9.64 6.49 20.69
CA VAL A 409 -9.88 5.28 21.48
C VAL A 409 -10.14 4.07 20.57
N VAL A 410 -11.03 4.22 19.58
CA VAL A 410 -11.32 3.18 18.58
C VAL A 410 -10.05 2.81 17.81
N GLY A 411 -9.25 3.80 17.45
CA GLY A 411 -7.99 3.61 16.74
C GLY A 411 -6.96 2.82 17.54
N VAL A 412 -6.74 3.19 18.81
CA VAL A 412 -5.80 2.49 19.70
C VAL A 412 -6.26 1.05 19.94
N ALA A 413 -7.54 0.84 20.23
CA ALA A 413 -8.10 -0.50 20.39
C ALA A 413 -7.93 -1.34 19.11
N SER A 414 -8.14 -0.74 17.95
CA SER A 414 -7.96 -1.40 16.64
C SER A 414 -6.50 -1.75 16.35
N ASP A 415 -5.54 -0.87 16.69
CA ASP A 415 -4.11 -1.18 16.56
C ASP A 415 -3.68 -2.34 17.48
N VAL A 416 -4.21 -2.40 18.71
CA VAL A 416 -3.97 -3.51 19.66
C VAL A 416 -4.55 -4.81 19.09
N LEU A 417 -5.78 -4.78 18.57
CA LEU A 417 -6.40 -5.94 17.93
C LEU A 417 -5.64 -6.41 16.69
N LEU A 418 -5.16 -5.47 15.85
CA LEU A 418 -4.35 -5.80 14.68
C LEU A 418 -2.99 -6.40 15.09
N PHE A 419 -2.40 -5.90 16.18
CA PHE A 419 -1.17 -6.46 16.74
C PHE A 419 -1.40 -7.90 17.23
N TRP A 420 -2.49 -8.15 17.96
CA TRP A 420 -2.87 -9.48 18.43
C TRP A 420 -3.19 -10.45 17.28
N ALA A 421 -3.97 -10.01 16.30
CA ALA A 421 -4.37 -10.82 15.15
C ALA A 421 -3.17 -11.22 14.27
N GLY A 422 -2.06 -10.47 14.38
CA GLY A 422 -0.91 -10.62 13.52
C GLY A 422 -1.23 -10.16 12.10
N GLN A 423 -0.36 -9.35 11.51
CA GLN A 423 -0.51 -8.89 10.11
C GLN A 423 -0.16 -10.00 9.09
N GLN A 424 -0.39 -11.26 9.43
CA GLN A 424 -0.15 -12.41 8.56
C GLN A 424 -1.47 -12.84 7.93
N PRO A 425 -1.62 -12.74 6.60
CA PRO A 425 -2.83 -13.18 5.91
C PRO A 425 -3.18 -14.66 6.11
N THR A 426 -2.21 -15.49 6.47
CA THR A 426 -2.40 -16.92 6.75
C THR A 426 -3.31 -17.18 7.96
N ARG A 427 -3.46 -16.20 8.87
CA ARG A 427 -4.34 -16.27 10.04
C ARG A 427 -5.72 -15.68 9.76
N LEU A 428 -6.40 -16.18 8.73
CA LEU A 428 -7.67 -15.66 8.25
C LEU A 428 -8.73 -15.53 9.36
N THR A 429 -8.79 -16.49 10.29
CA THR A 429 -9.70 -16.41 11.45
C THR A 429 -9.40 -15.21 12.34
N GLN A 430 -8.13 -14.92 12.61
CA GLN A 430 -7.74 -13.78 13.43
C GLN A 430 -8.03 -12.45 12.73
N LEU A 431 -7.83 -12.37 11.40
CA LEU A 431 -8.21 -11.20 10.61
C LEU A 431 -9.72 -10.96 10.60
N ARG A 432 -10.53 -12.03 10.53
CA ARG A 432 -11.99 -11.94 10.63
C ARG A 432 -12.43 -11.42 12.00
N VAL A 433 -11.84 -11.95 13.07
CA VAL A 433 -12.09 -11.47 14.45
C VAL A 433 -11.71 -10.00 14.59
N PHE A 434 -10.54 -9.60 14.06
CA PHE A 434 -10.10 -8.21 14.03
C PHE A 434 -11.12 -7.31 13.33
N ALA A 435 -11.56 -7.67 12.12
CA ALA A 435 -12.48 -6.83 11.36
C ALA A 435 -13.88 -6.76 11.97
N THR A 436 -14.39 -7.87 12.52
CA THR A 436 -15.64 -7.87 13.31
C THR A 436 -15.52 -6.95 14.51
N ALA A 437 -14.43 -7.07 15.28
CA ALA A 437 -14.19 -6.25 16.45
C ALA A 437 -14.05 -4.76 16.08
N MET A 438 -13.35 -4.45 14.99
CA MET A 438 -13.25 -3.08 14.49
C MET A 438 -14.62 -2.50 14.10
N GLY A 439 -15.46 -3.29 13.41
CA GLY A 439 -16.83 -2.91 13.09
C GLY A 439 -17.68 -2.65 14.33
N VAL A 440 -17.48 -3.39 15.43
CA VAL A 440 -18.16 -3.19 16.72
C VAL A 440 -17.63 -1.97 17.48
N LEU A 441 -16.31 -1.74 17.46
CA LEU A 441 -15.68 -0.70 18.28
C LEU A 441 -16.20 0.70 17.95
N LEU A 442 -16.35 1.03 16.68
CA LEU A 442 -16.81 2.36 16.25
C LEU A 442 -18.18 2.74 16.86
N PRO A 443 -19.27 1.99 16.62
CA PRO A 443 -20.57 2.31 17.20
C PRO A 443 -20.59 2.13 18.72
N LEU A 444 -19.85 1.17 19.27
CA LEU A 444 -19.82 0.94 20.72
C LEU A 444 -19.25 2.14 21.48
N VAL A 445 -18.07 2.63 21.07
CA VAL A 445 -17.41 3.77 21.75
C VAL A 445 -18.18 5.07 21.48
N TYR A 446 -18.69 5.25 20.26
CA TYR A 446 -19.53 6.41 19.92
C TYR A 446 -20.82 6.45 20.77
N LEU A 447 -21.57 5.35 20.85
CA LEU A 447 -22.82 5.29 21.63
C LEU A 447 -22.56 5.38 23.13
N LEU A 448 -21.42 4.87 23.61
CA LEU A 448 -20.99 5.07 24.99
C LEU A 448 -20.74 6.55 25.30
N GLU A 449 -20.01 7.26 24.42
CA GLU A 449 -19.79 8.70 24.55
C GLU A 449 -21.12 9.47 24.57
N VAL A 450 -22.02 9.16 23.63
CA VAL A 450 -23.36 9.76 23.55
C VAL A 450 -24.15 9.48 24.83
N TRP A 451 -24.12 8.25 25.36
CA TRP A 451 -24.81 7.88 26.59
C TRP A 451 -24.27 8.62 27.82
N LEU A 452 -22.96 8.86 27.89
CA LEU A 452 -22.31 9.55 29.00
C LEU A 452 -22.52 11.07 28.99
N THR A 453 -22.74 11.67 27.82
CA THR A 453 -22.74 13.12 27.64
C THR A 453 -24.15 13.67 27.43
N GLU A 454 -24.85 13.20 26.40
CA GLU A 454 -26.13 13.77 25.95
C GLU A 454 -27.34 12.89 26.31
N GLY A 455 -27.11 11.58 26.44
CA GLY A 455 -28.16 10.56 26.44
C GLY A 455 -28.68 10.27 25.02
N THR A 456 -29.20 9.06 24.80
CA THR A 456 -29.81 8.67 23.52
C THR A 456 -31.30 8.40 23.71
N TYR A 457 -32.09 8.77 22.71
CA TYR A 457 -33.51 8.40 22.66
C TYR A 457 -33.71 6.98 22.07
N TRP A 458 -32.65 6.36 21.56
CA TRP A 458 -32.72 5.04 20.95
C TRP A 458 -33.09 3.97 21.98
N THR A 459 -33.87 3.00 21.52
CA THR A 459 -34.20 1.82 22.32
C THR A 459 -33.00 0.88 22.44
N ALA A 460 -33.05 -0.03 23.42
CA ALA A 460 -32.04 -1.08 23.56
C ALA A 460 -31.90 -1.95 22.30
N ASP A 461 -33.01 -2.15 21.57
CA ASP A 461 -33.03 -2.95 20.34
C ASP A 461 -32.26 -2.25 19.20
N VAL A 462 -32.43 -0.93 19.06
CA VAL A 462 -31.70 -0.15 18.04
C VAL A 462 -30.21 -0.08 18.39
N VAL A 463 -29.88 0.25 19.65
CA VAL A 463 -28.48 0.30 20.12
C VAL A 463 -27.76 -1.04 19.91
N SER A 464 -28.32 -2.15 20.41
CA SER A 464 -27.68 -3.46 20.31
C SER A 464 -27.68 -4.01 18.88
N GLY A 465 -28.78 -3.78 18.13
CA GLY A 465 -28.91 -4.15 16.73
C GLY A 465 -27.88 -3.45 15.85
N THR A 466 -27.69 -2.14 16.00
CA THR A 466 -26.70 -1.37 15.21
C THR A 466 -25.28 -1.83 15.48
N VAL A 467 -24.90 -2.03 16.75
CA VAL A 467 -23.56 -2.53 17.11
C VAL A 467 -23.31 -3.91 16.49
N LEU A 468 -24.29 -4.81 16.57
CA LEU A 468 -24.20 -6.15 15.98
C LEU A 468 -24.09 -6.07 14.45
N ALA A 469 -24.91 -5.25 13.80
CA ALA A 469 -24.90 -5.06 12.36
C ALA A 469 -23.54 -4.55 11.85
N CYS A 470 -22.94 -3.57 12.52
CA CYS A 470 -21.60 -3.08 12.18
C CYS A 470 -20.52 -4.17 12.32
N GLY A 471 -20.63 -5.03 13.35
CA GLY A 471 -19.74 -6.19 13.50
C GLY A 471 -19.88 -7.20 12.36
N ILE A 472 -21.12 -7.49 11.93
CA ILE A 472 -21.41 -8.35 10.77
C ILE A 472 -20.83 -7.74 9.49
N ILE A 473 -20.98 -6.43 9.29
CA ILE A 473 -20.39 -5.71 8.15
C ILE A 473 -18.86 -5.87 8.15
N GLY A 474 -18.19 -5.66 9.28
CA GLY A 474 -16.74 -5.84 9.38
C GLY A 474 -16.29 -7.26 9.02
N TRP A 475 -17.06 -8.27 9.45
CA TRP A 475 -16.85 -9.66 9.06
C TRP A 475 -16.99 -9.87 7.55
N LEU A 476 -18.09 -9.38 6.95
CA LEU A 476 -18.37 -9.49 5.51
C LEU A 476 -17.30 -8.80 4.66
N MET A 477 -16.81 -7.63 5.08
CA MET A 477 -15.71 -6.92 4.40
C MET A 477 -14.43 -7.76 4.35
N THR A 478 -14.18 -8.59 5.37
CA THR A 478 -13.06 -9.52 5.35
C THR A 478 -13.27 -10.65 4.36
N VAL A 479 -14.49 -11.18 4.24
CA VAL A 479 -14.82 -12.22 3.25
C VAL A 479 -14.63 -11.69 1.82
N LEU A 480 -15.02 -10.43 1.57
CA LEU A 480 -14.81 -9.78 0.27
C LEU A 480 -13.32 -9.55 -0.03
N THR A 481 -12.55 -9.12 0.97
CA THR A 481 -11.15 -8.73 0.76
C THR A 481 -10.20 -9.94 0.75
N PHE A 482 -10.50 -10.96 1.55
CA PHE A 482 -9.72 -12.19 1.74
C PHE A 482 -10.66 -13.42 1.66
N PRO A 483 -11.08 -13.84 0.46
CA PRO A 483 -12.10 -14.88 0.27
C PRO A 483 -11.61 -16.26 0.71
N ASP A 484 -10.37 -16.62 0.37
CA ASP A 484 -9.78 -17.91 0.67
C ASP A 484 -8.33 -17.80 1.17
N ARG A 485 -7.81 -18.92 1.68
CA ARG A 485 -6.42 -18.99 2.19
C ARG A 485 -5.40 -18.82 1.08
N GLU A 486 -5.71 -19.19 -0.16
CA GLU A 486 -4.80 -19.06 -1.30
C GLU A 486 -4.64 -17.59 -1.72
N THR A 487 -5.72 -16.80 -1.82
CA THR A 487 -5.65 -15.35 -2.06
C THR A 487 -4.94 -14.64 -0.90
N ALA A 488 -5.19 -15.07 0.34
CA ALA A 488 -4.46 -14.58 1.49
C ALA A 488 -2.97 -14.96 1.44
N LYS A 489 -2.62 -16.16 0.98
CA LYS A 489 -1.22 -16.58 0.78
C LYS A 489 -0.53 -15.78 -0.32
N VAL A 490 -1.18 -15.54 -1.46
CA VAL A 490 -0.66 -14.72 -2.56
C VAL A 490 -0.43 -13.29 -2.11
N ALA A 491 -1.31 -12.75 -1.25
CA ALA A 491 -0.96 -11.57 -0.50
C ALA A 491 0.34 -11.88 0.28
N SER A 492 0.34 -12.80 1.25
CA SER A 492 1.47 -13.12 2.15
C SER A 492 2.86 -13.36 1.51
N ILE A 493 2.96 -13.64 0.20
CA ILE A 493 4.23 -13.71 -0.54
C ILE A 493 4.99 -12.36 -0.52
N LEU A 494 4.29 -11.23 -0.39
CA LEU A 494 4.90 -9.91 -0.12
C LEU A 494 5.36 -9.71 1.34
N TRP A 495 5.21 -10.73 2.21
CA TRP A 495 5.24 -10.58 3.65
C TRP A 495 6.00 -11.74 4.35
N PRO A 496 7.32 -11.65 4.57
CA PRO A 496 8.03 -12.65 5.35
C PRO A 496 7.53 -12.66 6.81
N PRO A 497 7.44 -13.83 7.47
CA PRO A 497 6.95 -13.94 8.85
C PRO A 497 7.82 -13.12 9.82
N ARG A 498 7.19 -12.57 10.87
CA ARG A 498 7.92 -12.07 12.05
C ARG A 498 8.47 -13.30 12.77
N LYS A 499 9.79 -13.31 13.00
CA LYS A 499 10.43 -14.26 13.93
C LYS A 499 9.94 -14.01 15.34
#